data_AF-A0A2V8XS56-F1
#
_entry.id   AF-A0A2V8XS56-F1
#
_cell.length_a   1.000
_cell.length_b   1.000
_cell.length_c   1.000
_cell.angle_alpha   90.00
_cell.angle_beta   90.00
_cell.angle_gamma   90.00
#
_symmetry.space_group_name_H-M   'P 1'
#
loop_
_entity.id
_entity.type
_entity.pdbx_description
1 polymer ?
#
loop_
_entity_poly.entity_id
_entity_poly.type
_entity_poly.pdbx_seq_one_letter_code
_entity_poly.pdbx_strand_id
1 'polypeptide(L)'
;MRATKGILYRRLSYCAWHRALIAAIVFLSVAVSVCQVTIRYLRFEEVQETLRLNAGSGLPGSEIQESAAWNDWIRARDAEVRGRIDRGIEDSISNLILYGTSFTTLPRVDTVEHAASESGKLTSATTARIHALAIALPNAARNERVRFVRDFLARKEIAKGSVELFFTQNLRRFIAEQADYQKKLKDAEKAADPAEVYLARGTLFETRGLSVDTSLLPNFAIEETLRAMVNKGALAPGSMHRIAVIGPGLDFTDKRDGYDFYPLQTLQPFAVLEAVARLGLGKAEDVQVICLDLNSAVITHVTKLAGLGRAGRPYTVQLPRDPQAEWSPPAISYWKSFGEILGSSAKPLPVPATLGGVVARAVAIRPQYTAHVQVYDANIVAQTLNLPPGQGFDLVVATNVLVYYDRFQQALAMANIARMLNPGGIFLANNVLPARHTNDLEYIGRRTTAYTPSGAYGDDVVVYRRR
;
A
#
# COMPACT_ATOMS: atom_id res chain seq x y z
N MET A 1 79.02 -32.47 29.35
CA MET A 1 78.70 -32.37 27.91
C MET A 1 77.42 -33.17 27.65
N ARG A 2 76.43 -32.59 26.93
CA ARG A 2 75.06 -33.09 26.64
C ARG A 2 73.95 -32.69 27.64
N ALA A 3 73.51 -31.44 27.49
CA ALA A 3 72.10 -31.07 27.65
C ALA A 3 71.64 -30.43 26.33
N THR A 4 70.33 -30.39 26.06
CA THR A 4 69.64 -29.86 24.85
C THR A 4 69.43 -30.81 23.66
N LYS A 5 68.62 -31.85 23.86
CA LYS A 5 67.75 -32.42 22.80
C LYS A 5 66.40 -32.78 23.42
N GLY A 6 65.48 -31.81 23.50
CA GLY A 6 64.16 -32.09 24.08
C GLY A 6 63.10 -30.99 24.00
N ILE A 7 63.40 -29.84 23.38
CA ILE A 7 62.46 -28.69 23.38
C ILE A 7 62.05 -28.26 21.95
N LEU A 8 62.65 -28.83 20.89
CA LEU A 8 62.38 -28.40 19.52
C LEU A 8 61.21 -29.12 18.83
N TYR A 9 60.74 -30.27 19.36
CA TYR A 9 59.68 -31.06 18.72
C TYR A 9 58.25 -30.76 19.19
N ARG A 10 58.07 -29.89 20.20
CA ARG A 10 56.72 -29.50 20.71
C ARG A 10 56.22 -28.15 20.21
N ARG A 11 57.05 -27.36 19.51
CA ARG A 11 56.64 -26.04 18.97
C ARG A 11 56.25 -26.04 17.49
N LEU A 12 56.52 -27.11 16.75
CA LEU A 12 56.15 -27.24 15.33
C LEU A 12 54.76 -27.85 15.11
N SER A 13 54.20 -28.55 16.11
CA SER A 13 52.90 -29.20 16.03
C SER A 13 51.72 -28.29 16.43
N TYR A 14 51.96 -27.20 17.16
CA TYR A 14 50.90 -26.29 17.61
C TYR A 14 50.53 -25.24 16.54
N CYS A 15 51.49 -24.81 15.72
CA CYS A 15 51.27 -23.87 14.62
C CYS A 15 50.56 -24.50 13.40
N ALA A 16 50.74 -25.81 13.18
CA ALA A 16 50.06 -26.51 12.08
C ALA A 16 48.56 -26.70 12.35
N TRP A 17 48.19 -26.97 13.62
CA TRP A 17 46.80 -27.16 14.02
C TRP A 17 46.01 -25.83 14.09
N HIS A 18 46.64 -24.71 14.46
CA HIS A 18 45.97 -23.40 14.44
C HIS A 18 45.75 -22.86 13.02
N ARG A 19 46.65 -23.16 12.06
CA ARG A 19 46.43 -22.78 10.65
C ARG A 19 45.39 -23.65 9.95
N ALA A 20 45.26 -24.92 10.33
CA ALA A 20 44.18 -25.80 9.85
C ALA A 20 42.80 -25.40 10.41
N LEU A 21 42.73 -24.94 11.67
CA LEU A 21 41.47 -24.47 12.28
C LEU A 21 41.02 -23.11 11.70
N ILE A 22 41.96 -22.19 11.41
CA ILE A 22 41.64 -20.92 10.73
C ILE A 22 41.27 -21.15 9.26
N ALA A 23 41.90 -22.11 8.57
CA ALA A 23 41.47 -22.50 7.23
C ALA A 23 40.09 -23.18 7.22
N ALA A 24 39.73 -23.94 8.26
CA ALA A 24 38.39 -24.53 8.40
C ALA A 24 37.31 -23.50 8.81
N ILE A 25 37.67 -22.45 9.55
CA ILE A 25 36.75 -21.34 9.88
C ILE A 25 36.58 -20.38 8.68
N VAL A 26 37.55 -20.32 7.77
CA VAL A 26 37.45 -19.56 6.50
C VAL A 26 36.78 -20.37 5.38
N PHE A 27 36.68 -21.70 5.48
CA PHE A 27 35.96 -22.55 4.51
C PHE A 27 34.56 -23.00 4.94
N LEU A 28 34.04 -22.48 6.05
CA LEU A 28 32.63 -22.60 6.44
C LEU A 28 31.91 -21.24 6.47
N SER A 29 32.41 -20.26 5.72
CA SER A 29 31.51 -19.29 5.12
C SER A 29 30.67 -20.04 4.08
N VAL A 30 29.60 -20.67 4.55
CA VAL A 30 28.45 -20.96 3.70
C VAL A 30 28.16 -19.63 3.03
N ALA A 31 28.53 -19.51 1.76
CA ALA A 31 27.95 -18.55 0.88
C ALA A 31 26.47 -18.88 0.90
N VAL A 32 25.74 -18.30 1.85
CA VAL A 32 24.33 -18.05 1.68
C VAL A 32 24.35 -17.10 0.49
N SER A 33 24.28 -17.66 -0.71
CA SER A 33 23.82 -16.94 -1.87
C SER A 33 22.47 -16.41 -1.43
N VAL A 34 22.46 -15.16 -0.96
CA VAL A 34 21.25 -14.38 -0.82
C VAL A 34 20.75 -14.32 -2.25
N CYS A 35 19.86 -15.25 -2.60
CA CYS A 35 19.22 -15.27 -3.89
C CYS A 35 18.44 -13.96 -3.92
N GLN A 36 19.02 -12.96 -4.59
CA GLN A 36 18.43 -11.64 -4.60
C GLN A 36 17.07 -11.77 -5.27
N VAL A 37 16.04 -11.29 -4.59
CA VAL A 37 14.71 -11.15 -5.19
C VAL A 37 14.88 -10.24 -6.40
N THR A 38 14.69 -10.79 -7.61
CA THR A 38 14.73 -10.02 -8.84
C THR A 38 13.32 -9.69 -9.29
N ILE A 39 13.14 -8.46 -9.76
CA ILE A 39 11.86 -8.01 -10.33
C ILE A 39 11.99 -8.12 -11.84
N ARG A 40 11.01 -8.76 -12.48
CA ARG A 40 10.96 -8.91 -13.94
C ARG A 40 9.53 -8.81 -14.45
N TYR A 41 9.38 -8.55 -15.74
CA TYR A 41 8.09 -8.63 -16.39
C TYR A 41 7.54 -10.06 -16.39
N LEU A 42 6.21 -10.17 -16.38
CA LEU A 42 5.49 -11.41 -16.65
C LEU A 42 5.82 -11.89 -18.06
N ARG A 43 6.21 -13.16 -18.19
CA ARG A 43 6.56 -13.76 -19.49
C ARG A 43 5.32 -14.34 -20.16
N PHE A 44 5.38 -14.49 -21.47
CA PHE A 44 4.24 -14.97 -22.25
C PHE A 44 3.76 -16.36 -21.78
N GLU A 45 4.70 -17.29 -21.54
CA GLU A 45 4.43 -18.63 -21.04
C GLU A 45 3.73 -18.63 -19.67
N GLU A 46 3.88 -17.57 -18.88
CA GLU A 46 3.28 -17.44 -17.54
C GLU A 46 1.85 -16.90 -17.59
N VAL A 47 1.42 -16.33 -18.73
CA VAL A 47 0.12 -15.67 -18.87
C VAL A 47 -0.79 -16.32 -19.91
N GLN A 48 -0.34 -17.39 -20.59
CA GLN A 48 -1.11 -18.04 -21.67
C GLN A 48 -2.51 -18.46 -21.22
N GLU A 49 -2.65 -19.00 -20.01
CA GLU A 49 -3.96 -19.39 -19.49
C GLU A 49 -4.85 -18.18 -19.22
N THR A 50 -4.30 -17.08 -18.67
CA THR A 50 -5.03 -15.84 -18.46
C THR A 50 -5.49 -15.22 -19.79
N LEU A 51 -4.65 -15.24 -20.82
CA LEU A 51 -4.99 -14.82 -22.18
C LEU A 51 -6.12 -15.70 -22.74
N ARG A 52 -5.99 -17.02 -22.66
CA ARG A 52 -7.02 -17.97 -23.14
C ARG A 52 -8.38 -17.75 -22.46
N LEU A 53 -8.40 -17.53 -21.15
CA LEU A 53 -9.63 -17.30 -20.38
C LEU A 53 -10.30 -15.95 -20.69
N ASN A 54 -9.53 -14.98 -21.19
CA ASN A 54 -10.01 -13.64 -21.50
C ASN A 54 -10.05 -13.34 -23.02
N ALA A 55 -9.79 -14.33 -23.86
CA ALA A 55 -9.95 -14.22 -25.31
C ALA A 55 -11.41 -13.89 -25.68
N GLY A 56 -11.58 -13.04 -26.68
CA GLY A 56 -12.88 -12.50 -27.09
C GLY A 56 -13.51 -11.52 -26.10
N SER A 57 -12.80 -11.08 -25.05
CA SER A 57 -13.33 -10.08 -24.11
C SER A 57 -13.35 -8.65 -24.68
N GLY A 58 -12.58 -8.39 -25.73
CA GLY A 58 -12.40 -7.06 -26.31
C GLY A 58 -11.57 -6.12 -25.43
N LEU A 59 -10.98 -6.62 -24.34
CA LEU A 59 -10.13 -5.83 -23.46
C LEU A 59 -8.73 -5.66 -24.07
N PRO A 60 -8.11 -4.49 -23.94
CA PRO A 60 -6.78 -4.26 -24.51
C PRO A 60 -5.75 -5.30 -24.08
N GLY A 61 -5.13 -5.99 -25.05
CA GLY A 61 -4.10 -7.00 -24.80
C GLY A 61 -4.60 -8.42 -24.53
N SER A 62 -5.91 -8.64 -24.39
CA SER A 62 -6.45 -9.99 -24.12
C SER A 62 -6.29 -10.97 -25.29
N GLU A 63 -6.14 -10.47 -26.51
CA GLU A 63 -6.08 -11.27 -27.73
C GLU A 63 -4.65 -11.64 -28.17
N ILE A 64 -3.61 -11.22 -27.44
CA ILE A 64 -2.22 -11.44 -27.83
C ILE A 64 -1.88 -12.94 -27.84
N GLN A 65 -1.36 -13.45 -28.98
CA GLN A 65 -1.03 -14.87 -29.17
C GLN A 65 0.48 -15.15 -29.29
N GLU A 66 1.32 -14.11 -29.31
CA GLU A 66 2.75 -14.25 -29.58
C GLU A 66 3.62 -13.62 -28.48
N SER A 67 4.75 -14.27 -28.17
CA SER A 67 5.63 -13.83 -27.08
C SER A 67 6.27 -12.47 -27.31
N ALA A 68 6.63 -12.11 -28.56
CA ALA A 68 7.21 -10.81 -28.87
C ALA A 68 6.19 -9.68 -28.65
N ALA A 69 4.98 -9.83 -29.21
CA ALA A 69 3.88 -8.90 -29.00
C ALA A 69 3.50 -8.73 -27.53
N TRP A 70 3.54 -9.81 -26.74
CA TRP A 70 3.31 -9.75 -25.30
C TRP A 70 4.39 -8.92 -24.58
N ASN A 71 5.67 -9.17 -24.90
CA ASN A 71 6.78 -8.45 -24.29
C ASN A 71 6.71 -6.93 -24.56
N ASP A 72 6.31 -6.54 -25.77
CA ASP A 72 6.12 -5.13 -26.12
C ASP A 72 4.91 -4.54 -25.39
N TRP A 73 3.78 -5.26 -25.41
CA TRP A 73 2.55 -4.80 -24.77
C TRP A 73 2.70 -4.62 -23.25
N ILE A 74 3.31 -5.58 -22.54
CA ILE A 74 3.41 -5.53 -21.08
C ILE A 74 4.31 -4.39 -20.61
N ARG A 75 5.35 -4.06 -21.38
CA ARG A 75 6.26 -2.92 -21.12
C ARG A 75 5.58 -1.60 -21.39
N ALA A 76 4.87 -1.49 -22.52
CA ALA A 76 4.08 -0.31 -22.84
C ALA A 76 3.00 -0.07 -21.77
N ARG A 77 2.35 -1.13 -21.30
CA ARG A 77 1.34 -1.04 -20.26
C ARG A 77 1.91 -0.64 -18.91
N ASP A 78 3.09 -1.15 -18.53
CA ASP A 78 3.77 -0.70 -17.32
C ASP A 78 4.12 0.79 -17.38
N ALA A 79 4.65 1.25 -18.51
CA ALA A 79 4.94 2.68 -18.72
C ALA A 79 3.67 3.54 -18.63
N GLU A 80 2.55 3.10 -19.20
CA GLU A 80 1.27 3.78 -19.12
C GLU A 80 0.75 3.87 -17.67
N VAL A 81 0.76 2.75 -16.94
CA VAL A 81 0.33 2.69 -15.53
C VAL A 81 1.21 3.62 -14.67
N ARG A 82 2.53 3.61 -14.87
CA ARG A 82 3.45 4.53 -14.18
C ARG A 82 3.20 5.99 -14.58
N GLY A 83 2.78 6.25 -15.83
CA GLY A 83 2.34 7.58 -16.28
C GLY A 83 1.14 8.13 -15.51
N ARG A 84 0.32 7.28 -14.88
CA ARG A 84 -0.84 7.68 -14.05
C ARG A 84 -0.45 8.09 -12.62
N ILE A 85 0.80 7.93 -12.21
CA ILE A 85 1.27 8.35 -10.86
C ILE A 85 1.13 9.86 -10.68
N ASP A 86 1.56 10.65 -11.66
CA ASP A 86 1.47 12.11 -11.62
C ASP A 86 0.03 12.57 -11.43
N ARG A 87 -0.90 11.87 -12.08
CA ARG A 87 -2.33 12.13 -11.95
C ARG A 87 -2.85 11.86 -10.54
N GLY A 88 -2.34 10.83 -9.88
CA GLY A 88 -2.68 10.55 -8.49
C GLY A 88 -2.16 11.61 -7.52
N ILE A 89 -0.96 12.14 -7.80
CA ILE A 89 -0.39 13.26 -7.04
C ILE A 89 -1.25 14.52 -7.23
N GLU A 90 -1.64 14.82 -8.47
CA GLU A 90 -2.56 15.92 -8.80
C GLU A 90 -3.87 15.82 -7.99
N ASP A 91 -4.49 14.65 -7.93
CA ASP A 91 -5.69 14.42 -7.13
C ASP A 91 -5.43 14.64 -5.63
N SER A 92 -4.27 14.19 -5.13
CA SER A 92 -3.87 14.37 -3.72
C SER A 92 -3.65 15.84 -3.37
N ILE A 93 -3.11 16.63 -4.30
CA ILE A 93 -2.97 18.09 -4.17
C ILE A 93 -4.36 18.74 -4.11
N SER A 94 -5.31 18.31 -4.94
CA SER A 94 -6.69 18.80 -4.87
C SER A 94 -7.33 18.50 -3.50
N ASN A 95 -7.16 17.30 -2.97
CA ASN A 95 -7.62 16.99 -1.61
C ASN A 95 -6.94 17.87 -0.55
N LEU A 96 -5.63 18.09 -0.65
CA LEU A 96 -4.92 19.00 0.25
C LEU A 96 -5.49 20.42 0.17
N ILE A 97 -5.74 20.95 -1.03
CA ILE A 97 -6.37 22.26 -1.20
C ILE A 97 -7.72 22.31 -0.51
N LEU A 98 -8.59 21.31 -0.67
CA LEU A 98 -9.94 21.32 -0.10
C LEU A 98 -9.96 21.09 1.42
N TYR A 99 -9.17 20.14 1.90
CA TYR A 99 -9.31 19.58 3.25
C TYR A 99 -8.14 19.88 4.20
N GLY A 100 -6.99 20.29 3.66
CA GLY A 100 -5.79 20.51 4.47
C GLY A 100 -5.90 21.67 5.45
N THR A 101 -5.19 21.58 6.55
CA THR A 101 -5.16 22.57 7.64
C THR A 101 -3.75 23.03 7.97
N SER A 102 -2.74 22.34 7.45
CA SER A 102 -1.34 22.58 7.80
C SER A 102 -0.68 23.75 7.05
N PHE A 103 -1.32 24.24 5.98
CA PHE A 103 -0.82 25.37 5.18
C PHE A 103 -1.67 26.64 5.31
N THR A 104 -2.83 26.57 5.96
CA THR A 104 -3.78 27.69 6.07
C THR A 104 -4.71 27.52 7.28
N THR A 105 -5.24 28.64 7.79
CA THR A 105 -6.28 28.68 8.83
C THR A 105 -7.68 28.82 8.28
N LEU A 106 -7.84 28.92 6.95
CA LEU A 106 -9.15 28.98 6.30
C LEU A 106 -9.98 27.73 6.63
N PRO A 107 -11.32 27.86 6.76
CA PRO A 107 -12.21 26.71 6.89
C PRO A 107 -11.99 25.69 5.78
N ARG A 108 -12.17 24.40 6.10
CA ARG A 108 -12.18 23.32 5.10
C ARG A 108 -13.38 23.50 4.17
N VAL A 109 -13.26 22.99 2.95
CA VAL A 109 -14.42 22.77 2.09
C VAL A 109 -14.96 21.39 2.46
N ASP A 110 -16.20 21.31 2.95
CA ASP A 110 -16.73 20.08 3.58
C ASP A 110 -16.77 18.88 2.62
N THR A 111 -17.11 19.12 1.35
CA THR A 111 -17.15 18.09 0.31
C THR A 111 -16.73 18.64 -1.05
N VAL A 112 -16.35 17.77 -1.98
CA VAL A 112 -15.95 18.17 -3.34
C VAL A 112 -17.08 18.86 -4.10
N GLU A 113 -18.35 18.51 -3.81
CA GLU A 113 -19.54 19.11 -4.41
C GLU A 113 -19.69 20.59 -4.01
N HIS A 114 -19.23 20.98 -2.81
CA HIS A 114 -19.22 22.37 -2.36
C HIS A 114 -18.03 23.19 -2.88
N ALA A 115 -17.08 22.56 -3.60
CA ALA A 115 -15.90 23.24 -4.10
C ALA A 115 -16.19 24.15 -5.31
N ALA A 116 -17.28 23.90 -6.03
CA ALA A 116 -17.73 24.68 -7.20
C ALA A 116 -19.25 24.87 -7.22
N SER A 117 -19.72 25.88 -7.94
CA SER A 117 -21.13 26.05 -8.29
C SER A 117 -21.60 24.97 -9.27
N GLU A 118 -22.92 24.85 -9.47
CA GLU A 118 -23.51 23.96 -10.47
C GLU A 118 -22.97 24.23 -11.90
N SER A 119 -22.61 25.48 -12.20
CA SER A 119 -21.97 25.87 -13.46
C SER A 119 -20.47 25.52 -13.56
N GLY A 120 -19.91 24.82 -12.58
CA GLY A 120 -18.50 24.41 -12.54
C GLY A 120 -17.51 25.51 -12.16
N LYS A 121 -17.99 26.68 -11.72
CA LYS A 121 -17.12 27.78 -11.26
C LYS A 121 -16.70 27.54 -9.81
N LEU A 122 -15.40 27.56 -9.54
CA LEU A 122 -14.89 27.42 -8.17
C LEU A 122 -15.47 28.50 -7.25
N THR A 123 -15.82 28.12 -6.03
CA THR A 123 -16.33 29.06 -5.02
C THR A 123 -15.22 30.02 -4.55
N SER A 124 -15.61 31.12 -3.90
CA SER A 124 -14.65 32.06 -3.30
C SER A 124 -13.80 31.40 -2.22
N ALA A 125 -14.40 30.52 -1.40
CA ALA A 125 -13.70 29.74 -0.38
C ALA A 125 -12.62 28.84 -1.00
N THR A 126 -12.96 28.10 -2.07
CA THR A 126 -12.01 27.27 -2.80
C THR A 126 -10.87 28.08 -3.41
N THR A 127 -11.20 29.22 -4.02
CA THR A 127 -10.20 30.11 -4.64
C THR A 127 -9.23 30.68 -3.60
N ALA A 128 -9.73 31.08 -2.42
CA ALA A 128 -8.90 31.55 -1.32
C ALA A 128 -7.93 30.48 -0.82
N ARG A 129 -8.34 29.21 -0.81
CA ARG A 129 -7.49 28.08 -0.40
C ARG A 129 -6.43 27.74 -1.45
N ILE A 130 -6.73 27.86 -2.74
CA ILE A 130 -5.74 27.77 -3.83
C ILE A 130 -4.62 28.80 -3.61
N HIS A 131 -5.02 30.07 -3.40
CA HIS A 131 -4.08 31.15 -3.14
C HIS A 131 -3.24 30.90 -1.87
N ALA A 132 -3.88 30.42 -0.80
CA ALA A 132 -3.17 30.10 0.44
C ALA A 132 -2.12 28.99 0.26
N LEU A 133 -2.40 27.93 -0.52
CA LEU A 133 -1.41 26.91 -0.80
C LEU A 133 -0.25 27.47 -1.64
N ALA A 134 -0.55 28.30 -2.64
CA ALA A 134 0.48 28.94 -3.46
C ALA A 134 1.43 29.82 -2.63
N ILE A 135 0.90 30.61 -1.68
CA ILE A 135 1.70 31.42 -0.73
C ILE A 135 2.52 30.54 0.21
N ALA A 136 2.07 29.33 0.54
CA ALA A 136 2.79 28.45 1.45
C ALA A 136 4.04 27.79 0.80
N LEU A 137 4.08 27.65 -0.53
CA LEU A 137 5.14 26.92 -1.24
C LEU A 137 6.57 27.43 -0.98
N PRO A 138 6.86 28.75 -0.92
CA PRO A 138 8.20 29.24 -0.58
C PRO A 138 8.67 28.81 0.82
N ASN A 139 7.74 28.62 1.77
CA ASN A 139 8.03 28.23 3.16
C ASN A 139 7.89 26.73 3.43
N ALA A 140 7.90 25.90 2.38
CA ALA A 140 7.64 24.47 2.41
C ALA A 140 8.56 23.64 3.35
N ALA A 141 9.72 24.16 3.76
CA ALA A 141 10.68 23.41 4.58
C ALA A 141 10.07 22.85 5.88
N ARG A 142 9.07 23.54 6.43
CA ARG A 142 8.40 23.19 7.70
C ARG A 142 7.23 22.21 7.54
N ASN A 143 6.83 21.89 6.31
CA ASN A 143 5.66 21.06 6.03
C ASN A 143 5.97 20.07 4.90
N GLU A 144 5.99 18.78 5.24
CA GLU A 144 6.38 17.72 4.31
C GLU A 144 5.47 17.63 3.09
N ARG A 145 4.17 17.88 3.23
CA ARG A 145 3.21 17.87 2.12
C ARG A 145 3.37 19.07 1.22
N VAL A 146 3.56 20.27 1.79
CA VAL A 146 3.80 21.48 0.98
C VAL A 146 5.14 21.36 0.24
N ARG A 147 6.16 20.76 0.86
CA ARG A 147 7.43 20.40 0.18
C ARG A 147 7.21 19.40 -0.94
N PHE A 148 6.41 18.37 -0.70
CA PHE A 148 6.03 17.40 -1.73
C PHE A 148 5.36 18.09 -2.93
N VAL A 149 4.40 18.98 -2.68
CA VAL A 149 3.73 19.77 -3.74
C VAL A 149 4.73 20.63 -4.51
N ARG A 150 5.61 21.35 -3.79
CA ARG A 150 6.64 22.18 -4.42
C ARG A 150 7.58 21.38 -5.31
N ASP A 151 8.06 20.24 -4.81
CA ASP A 151 9.00 19.39 -5.54
C ASP A 151 8.32 18.74 -6.76
N PHE A 152 7.03 18.39 -6.65
CA PHE A 152 6.20 17.96 -7.77
C PHE A 152 6.08 19.05 -8.86
N LEU A 153 5.71 20.27 -8.47
CA LEU A 153 5.57 21.40 -9.40
C LEU A 153 6.89 21.73 -10.11
N ALA A 154 8.01 21.66 -9.39
CA ALA A 154 9.34 21.86 -9.95
C ALA A 154 9.69 20.78 -10.99
N ARG A 155 9.41 19.50 -10.70
CA ARG A 155 9.60 18.40 -11.65
C ARG A 155 8.72 18.52 -12.89
N LYS A 156 7.52 19.09 -12.76
CA LYS A 156 6.60 19.37 -13.87
C LYS A 156 6.93 20.68 -14.59
N GLU A 157 8.01 21.37 -14.22
CA GLU A 157 8.46 22.63 -14.78
C GLU A 157 7.37 23.72 -14.77
N ILE A 158 6.49 23.69 -13.76
CA ILE A 158 5.43 24.69 -13.61
C ILE A 158 6.06 26.02 -13.18
N ALA A 159 5.93 27.03 -14.04
CA ALA A 159 6.41 28.37 -13.76
C ALA A 159 5.75 28.94 -12.49
N LYS A 160 6.52 29.68 -11.68
CA LYS A 160 6.03 30.26 -10.41
C LYS A 160 4.76 31.11 -10.59
N GLY A 161 4.68 31.89 -11.67
CA GLY A 161 3.50 32.71 -11.99
C GLY A 161 2.27 31.93 -12.46
N SER A 162 2.41 30.63 -12.73
CA SER A 162 1.34 29.75 -13.24
C SER A 162 0.83 28.75 -12.21
N VAL A 163 1.35 28.77 -10.98
CA VAL A 163 1.00 27.80 -9.93
C VAL A 163 -0.50 27.83 -9.60
N GLU A 164 -1.07 29.00 -9.35
CA GLU A 164 -2.50 29.12 -9.03
C GLU A 164 -3.38 28.71 -10.21
N LEU A 165 -2.96 29.01 -11.44
CA LEU A 165 -3.64 28.57 -12.66
C LEU A 165 -3.63 27.04 -12.76
N PHE A 166 -2.48 26.41 -12.50
CA PHE A 166 -2.33 24.96 -12.47
C PHE A 166 -3.27 24.33 -11.42
N PHE A 167 -3.25 24.83 -10.19
CA PHE A 167 -4.15 24.34 -9.13
C PHE A 167 -5.63 24.52 -9.49
N THR A 168 -5.99 25.66 -10.07
CA THR A 168 -7.37 25.93 -10.53
C THR A 168 -7.82 24.95 -11.60
N GLN A 169 -7.00 24.71 -12.62
CA GLN A 169 -7.30 23.78 -13.71
C GLN A 169 -7.40 22.34 -13.19
N ASN A 170 -6.45 21.93 -12.35
CA ASN A 170 -6.43 20.62 -11.74
C ASN A 170 -7.68 20.38 -10.87
N LEU A 171 -8.09 21.36 -10.07
CA LEU A 171 -9.24 21.23 -9.20
C LEU A 171 -10.57 21.17 -9.96
N ARG A 172 -10.75 21.98 -11.01
CA ARG A 172 -11.95 21.91 -11.87
C ARG A 172 -12.11 20.52 -12.49
N ARG A 173 -11.01 19.98 -13.02
CA ARG A 173 -10.94 18.64 -13.58
C ARG A 173 -11.27 17.58 -12.52
N PHE A 174 -10.63 17.65 -11.35
CA PHE A 174 -10.90 16.74 -10.23
C PHE A 174 -12.37 16.73 -9.83
N ILE A 175 -13.01 17.91 -9.73
CA ILE A 175 -14.43 18.06 -9.41
C ILE A 175 -15.30 17.41 -10.49
N ALA A 176 -15.03 17.68 -11.78
CA ALA A 176 -15.79 17.12 -12.89
C ALA A 176 -15.71 15.58 -12.91
N GLU A 177 -14.51 15.02 -12.76
CA GLU A 177 -14.31 13.58 -12.69
C GLU A 177 -15.03 12.95 -11.48
N GLN A 178 -14.99 13.60 -10.29
CA GLN A 178 -15.74 13.12 -9.13
C GLN A 178 -17.25 13.11 -9.39
N ALA A 179 -17.80 14.14 -10.04
CA ALA A 179 -19.21 14.18 -10.41
C ALA A 179 -19.59 13.02 -11.36
N ASP A 180 -18.75 12.74 -12.36
CA ASP A 180 -18.95 11.61 -13.28
C ASP A 180 -18.91 10.26 -12.56
N TYR A 181 -17.99 10.07 -11.61
CA TYR A 181 -17.95 8.84 -10.81
C TYR A 181 -19.19 8.67 -9.93
N GLN A 182 -19.64 9.73 -9.27
CA GLN A 182 -20.87 9.69 -8.48
C GLN A 182 -22.09 9.38 -9.35
N LYS A 183 -22.15 9.93 -10.57
CA LYS A 183 -23.19 9.63 -11.53
C LYS A 183 -23.17 8.15 -11.93
N LYS A 184 -21.99 7.61 -12.30
CA LYS A 184 -21.84 6.18 -12.63
C LYS A 184 -22.31 5.27 -11.50
N LEU A 185 -21.97 5.59 -10.24
CA LEU A 185 -22.43 4.82 -9.09
C LEU A 185 -23.94 4.89 -8.90
N LYS A 186 -24.54 6.09 -8.99
CA LYS A 186 -26.00 6.26 -8.90
C LYS A 186 -26.76 5.56 -10.03
N ASP A 187 -26.20 5.56 -11.23
CA ASP A 187 -26.80 4.87 -12.38
C ASP A 187 -26.67 3.35 -12.22
N ALA A 188 -25.54 2.85 -11.72
CA ALA A 188 -25.37 1.45 -11.39
C ALA A 188 -26.34 1.00 -10.29
N GLU A 189 -26.52 1.79 -9.21
CA GLU A 189 -27.46 1.49 -8.12
C GLU A 189 -28.93 1.42 -8.55
N LYS A 190 -29.28 2.02 -9.69
CA LYS A 190 -30.61 1.89 -10.31
C LYS A 190 -30.74 0.66 -11.20
N ALA A 191 -29.65 -0.03 -11.53
CA ALA A 191 -29.69 -1.26 -12.30
C ALA A 191 -30.39 -2.37 -11.48
N ALA A 192 -31.29 -3.11 -12.14
CA ALA A 192 -32.06 -4.16 -11.50
C ALA A 192 -31.21 -5.40 -11.13
N ASP A 193 -30.03 -5.56 -11.76
CA ASP A 193 -29.10 -6.65 -11.49
C ASP A 193 -28.02 -6.22 -10.48
N PRO A 194 -28.01 -6.79 -9.25
CA PRO A 194 -26.95 -6.57 -8.29
C PRO A 194 -25.54 -6.87 -8.85
N ALA A 195 -25.40 -7.82 -9.77
CA ALA A 195 -24.10 -8.16 -10.36
C ALA A 195 -23.51 -7.00 -11.20
N GLU A 196 -24.34 -6.21 -11.88
CA GLU A 196 -23.89 -5.03 -12.64
C GLU A 196 -23.35 -3.92 -11.73
N VAL A 197 -24.00 -3.69 -10.59
CA VAL A 197 -23.51 -2.76 -9.55
C VAL A 197 -22.12 -3.16 -9.07
N TYR A 198 -21.93 -4.46 -8.79
CA TYR A 198 -20.65 -5.00 -8.34
C TYR A 198 -19.58 -4.92 -9.44
N LEU A 199 -19.96 -5.13 -10.70
CA LEU A 199 -19.06 -5.03 -11.82
C LEU A 199 -18.54 -3.60 -12.01
N ALA A 200 -19.44 -2.61 -11.97
CA ALA A 200 -19.11 -1.19 -12.10
C ALA A 200 -18.24 -0.67 -10.95
N ARG A 201 -18.50 -1.12 -9.71
CA ARG A 201 -17.69 -0.75 -8.54
C ARG A 201 -16.27 -1.34 -8.61
N GLY A 202 -16.11 -2.53 -9.21
CA GLY A 202 -14.83 -3.23 -9.28
C GLY A 202 -13.78 -2.61 -10.19
N THR A 203 -14.15 -1.77 -11.16
CA THR A 203 -13.23 -1.05 -12.07
C THR A 203 -13.43 0.47 -12.01
N LEU A 204 -14.05 0.97 -10.93
CA LEU A 204 -14.49 2.36 -10.80
C LEU A 204 -13.39 3.40 -11.08
N PHE A 205 -12.13 3.05 -10.79
CA PHE A 205 -10.98 3.96 -10.92
C PHE A 205 -10.00 3.55 -12.03
N GLU A 206 -10.42 2.74 -13.00
CA GLU A 206 -9.55 2.25 -14.08
C GLU A 206 -8.87 3.38 -14.89
N THR A 207 -9.51 4.54 -15.02
CA THR A 207 -8.97 5.71 -15.72
C THR A 207 -8.36 6.76 -14.78
N ARG A 208 -8.48 6.58 -13.46
CA ARG A 208 -8.08 7.57 -12.47
C ARG A 208 -6.56 7.55 -12.23
N GLY A 209 -6.02 8.66 -11.74
CA GLY A 209 -4.68 8.69 -11.15
C GLY A 209 -4.56 7.72 -9.97
N LEU A 210 -3.39 7.11 -9.84
CA LEU A 210 -3.12 6.12 -8.78
C LEU A 210 -2.95 6.85 -7.44
N SER A 211 -3.94 6.75 -6.55
CA SER A 211 -3.82 7.38 -5.23
C SER A 211 -2.74 6.71 -4.40
N VAL A 212 -2.07 7.51 -3.58
CA VAL A 212 -1.18 7.00 -2.54
C VAL A 212 -1.89 6.80 -1.21
N ASP A 213 -3.10 7.32 -1.03
CA ASP A 213 -3.72 7.42 0.29
C ASP A 213 -3.84 6.05 1.00
N THR A 214 -3.63 6.07 2.31
CA THR A 214 -3.83 4.92 3.20
C THR A 214 -4.58 5.38 4.43
N SER A 215 -5.44 4.52 4.97
CA SER A 215 -6.20 4.80 6.20
C SER A 215 -6.24 3.57 7.08
N LEU A 216 -6.61 3.77 8.35
CA LEU A 216 -6.58 2.72 9.35
C LEU A 216 -7.70 1.68 9.14
N LEU A 217 -8.90 2.13 8.77
CA LEU A 217 -10.12 1.30 8.77
C LEU A 217 -10.10 0.10 7.80
N PRO A 218 -9.57 0.17 6.57
CA PRO A 218 -9.38 -1.01 5.72
C PRO A 218 -8.67 -2.16 6.44
N ASN A 219 -7.74 -1.85 7.35
CA ASN A 219 -7.01 -2.86 8.12
C ASN A 219 -7.86 -3.49 9.23
N PHE A 220 -8.87 -2.79 9.76
CA PHE A 220 -9.87 -3.38 10.65
C PHE A 220 -10.66 -4.47 9.92
N ALA A 221 -11.10 -4.22 8.67
CA ALA A 221 -11.79 -5.24 7.87
C ALA A 221 -10.89 -6.44 7.53
N ILE A 222 -9.59 -6.21 7.30
CA ILE A 222 -8.61 -7.30 7.13
C ILE A 222 -8.48 -8.14 8.40
N GLU A 223 -8.31 -7.52 9.58
CA GLU A 223 -8.21 -8.25 10.84
C GLU A 223 -9.49 -9.05 11.14
N GLU A 224 -10.67 -8.45 10.93
CA GLU A 224 -11.95 -9.13 11.11
C GLU A 224 -12.12 -10.32 10.17
N THR A 225 -11.60 -10.22 8.95
CA THR A 225 -11.61 -11.32 7.97
C THR A 225 -10.69 -12.45 8.41
N LEU A 226 -9.45 -12.14 8.78
CA LEU A 226 -8.49 -13.12 9.30
C LEU A 226 -9.02 -13.81 10.56
N ARG A 227 -9.61 -13.04 11.49
CA ARG A 227 -10.24 -13.55 12.72
C ARG A 227 -11.36 -14.54 12.40
N ALA A 228 -12.23 -14.21 11.44
CA ALA A 228 -13.29 -15.10 11.00
C ALA A 228 -12.74 -16.40 10.37
N MET A 229 -11.63 -16.31 9.63
CA MET A 229 -10.97 -17.48 9.05
C MET A 229 -10.35 -18.39 10.12
N VAL A 230 -9.67 -17.81 11.12
CA VAL A 230 -9.15 -18.54 12.28
C VAL A 230 -10.29 -19.26 13.02
N ASN A 231 -11.39 -18.57 13.32
CA ASN A 231 -12.54 -19.15 14.02
C ASN A 231 -13.20 -20.29 13.24
N LYS A 232 -13.10 -20.28 11.91
CA LYS A 232 -13.61 -21.36 11.03
C LYS A 232 -12.59 -22.48 10.80
N GLY A 233 -11.40 -22.41 11.40
CA GLY A 233 -10.32 -23.38 11.18
C GLY A 233 -9.69 -23.31 9.78
N ALA A 234 -9.93 -22.23 9.03
CA ALA A 234 -9.40 -22.05 7.68
C ALA A 234 -7.93 -21.60 7.67
N LEU A 235 -7.41 -21.16 8.82
CA LEU A 235 -6.01 -20.79 9.05
C LEU A 235 -5.49 -21.49 10.31
N ALA A 236 -4.28 -22.03 10.22
CA ALA A 236 -3.62 -22.68 11.34
C ALA A 236 -2.80 -21.66 12.15
N PRO A 237 -2.68 -21.83 13.48
CA PRO A 237 -1.75 -21.05 14.28
C PRO A 237 -0.31 -21.17 13.76
N GLY A 238 0.43 -20.06 13.79
CA GLY A 238 1.83 -20.02 13.35
C GLY A 238 2.06 -20.28 11.85
N SER A 239 1.03 -20.23 11.02
CA SER A 239 1.14 -20.54 9.58
C SER A 239 1.73 -19.42 8.72
N MET A 240 1.99 -18.24 9.28
CA MET A 240 2.43 -17.05 8.53
C MET A 240 3.86 -16.67 8.92
N HIS A 241 4.74 -16.64 7.92
CA HIS A 241 6.16 -16.28 8.04
C HIS A 241 6.57 -15.18 7.07
N ARG A 242 5.95 -15.12 5.88
CA ARG A 242 6.18 -14.06 4.88
C ARG A 242 4.87 -13.44 4.45
N ILE A 243 4.73 -12.15 4.70
CA ILE A 243 3.56 -11.37 4.28
C ILE A 243 3.94 -10.32 3.26
N ALA A 244 3.07 -10.11 2.27
CA ALA A 244 3.18 -9.04 1.30
C ALA A 244 2.02 -8.06 1.42
N VAL A 245 2.34 -6.77 1.40
CA VAL A 245 1.36 -5.68 1.25
C VAL A 245 1.61 -5.01 -0.09
N ILE A 246 0.66 -5.15 -1.00
CA ILE A 246 0.65 -4.47 -2.29
C ILE A 246 -0.07 -3.15 -2.10
N GLY A 247 0.59 -2.04 -2.46
CA GLY A 247 0.08 -0.70 -2.23
C GLY A 247 -0.03 -0.35 -0.74
N PRO A 248 1.06 -0.36 0.05
CA PRO A 248 0.99 -0.01 1.47
C PRO A 248 0.51 1.43 1.73
N GLY A 249 0.59 2.27 0.69
CA GLY A 249 0.15 3.65 0.68
C GLY A 249 0.96 4.58 1.59
N LEU A 250 0.63 5.86 1.48
CA LEU A 250 1.21 7.00 2.15
C LEU A 250 0.08 7.99 2.42
N ASP A 251 -0.19 8.23 3.71
CA ASP A 251 -1.24 9.11 4.20
C ASP A 251 -0.91 10.55 3.81
N PHE A 252 -1.37 10.95 2.62
CA PHE A 252 -1.20 12.29 2.12
C PHE A 252 -2.36 13.15 2.61
N THR A 253 -3.55 13.10 2.04
CA THR A 253 -4.70 13.81 2.62
C THR A 253 -5.96 13.13 2.10
N ASP A 254 -6.33 12.03 2.75
CA ASP A 254 -7.60 11.36 2.46
C ASP A 254 -8.80 12.28 2.75
N LYS A 255 -9.81 12.22 1.87
CA LYS A 255 -10.99 13.09 1.88
C LYS A 255 -11.94 12.88 3.08
N ARG A 256 -11.86 11.74 3.76
CA ARG A 256 -12.76 11.35 4.86
C ARG A 256 -12.02 11.29 6.19
N ASP A 257 -10.96 10.49 6.23
CA ASP A 257 -10.22 10.17 7.46
C ASP A 257 -8.86 10.87 7.53
N GLY A 258 -8.41 11.48 6.42
CA GLY A 258 -7.06 12.02 6.28
C GLY A 258 -6.90 13.40 6.87
N TYR A 259 -5.75 13.62 7.52
CA TYR A 259 -5.37 14.91 8.07
C TYR A 259 -3.89 15.20 7.82
N ASP A 260 -3.53 16.48 7.81
CA ASP A 260 -2.23 16.93 7.34
C ASP A 260 -1.36 17.59 8.43
N PHE A 261 -1.80 17.58 9.69
CA PHE A 261 -1.10 18.23 10.82
C PHE A 261 0.04 17.37 11.45
N TYR A 262 0.37 16.25 10.84
CA TYR A 262 1.43 15.33 11.25
C TYR A 262 2.30 14.89 10.06
N PRO A 263 3.51 14.31 10.23
CA PRO A 263 4.34 13.86 9.11
C PRO A 263 3.65 12.84 8.19
N LEU A 264 4.09 12.70 6.95
CA LEU A 264 3.59 11.63 6.06
C LEU A 264 3.84 10.26 6.71
N GLN A 265 2.89 9.34 6.55
CA GLN A 265 3.00 8.03 7.19
C GLN A 265 2.38 6.88 6.40
N THR A 266 2.84 5.66 6.66
CA THR A 266 2.22 4.42 6.18
C THR A 266 1.81 3.57 7.38
N LEU A 267 0.67 2.89 7.29
CA LEU A 267 0.08 2.15 8.40
C LEU A 267 -0.04 0.66 8.11
N GLN A 268 -0.46 0.31 6.89
CA GLN A 268 -0.89 -1.03 6.53
C GLN A 268 0.15 -2.14 6.77
N PRO A 269 1.45 -1.97 6.47
CA PRO A 269 2.45 -3.01 6.76
C PRO A 269 2.46 -3.44 8.24
N PHE A 270 2.29 -2.48 9.15
CA PHE A 270 2.29 -2.72 10.59
C PHE A 270 0.92 -3.19 11.08
N ALA A 271 -0.17 -2.68 10.50
CA ALA A 271 -1.51 -3.14 10.83
C ALA A 271 -1.71 -4.62 10.47
N VAL A 272 -1.23 -5.05 9.29
CA VAL A 272 -1.30 -6.47 8.88
C VAL A 272 -0.39 -7.33 9.74
N LEU A 273 0.85 -6.90 10.03
CA LEU A 273 1.76 -7.62 10.93
C LEU A 273 1.17 -7.78 12.33
N GLU A 274 0.52 -6.73 12.85
CA GLU A 274 -0.12 -6.79 14.16
C GLU A 274 -1.33 -7.71 14.17
N ALA A 275 -2.16 -7.71 13.13
CA ALA A 275 -3.26 -8.65 13.01
C ALA A 275 -2.76 -10.11 12.98
N VAL A 276 -1.68 -10.39 12.23
CA VAL A 276 -1.03 -11.71 12.21
C VAL A 276 -0.57 -12.12 13.60
N ALA A 277 0.10 -11.23 14.34
CA ALA A 277 0.58 -11.51 15.68
C ALA A 277 -0.57 -11.69 16.70
N ARG A 278 -1.55 -10.78 16.67
CA ARG A 278 -2.71 -10.77 17.59
C ARG A 278 -3.57 -12.01 17.45
N LEU A 279 -3.70 -12.53 16.23
CA LEU A 279 -4.47 -13.73 15.93
C LEU A 279 -3.67 -15.03 16.09
N GLY A 280 -2.41 -14.96 16.52
CA GLY A 280 -1.55 -16.14 16.69
C GLY A 280 -1.16 -16.82 15.37
N LEU A 281 -1.28 -16.13 14.24
CA LEU A 281 -0.93 -16.64 12.92
C LEU A 281 0.58 -16.63 12.67
N GLY A 282 1.34 -15.82 13.40
CA GLY A 282 2.79 -15.78 13.37
C GLY A 282 3.33 -14.93 14.52
N LYS A 283 4.61 -15.09 14.87
CA LYS A 283 5.26 -14.18 15.85
C LYS A 283 5.79 -12.97 15.11
N ALA A 284 5.50 -11.76 15.60
CA ALA A 284 5.84 -10.53 14.91
C ALA A 284 7.35 -10.40 14.60
N GLU A 285 8.20 -10.96 15.46
CA GLU A 285 9.65 -10.96 15.33
C GLU A 285 10.16 -11.89 14.21
N ASP A 286 9.40 -12.94 13.91
CA ASP A 286 9.77 -13.98 12.95
C ASP A 286 9.11 -13.77 11.57
N VAL A 287 8.12 -12.88 11.48
CA VAL A 287 7.37 -12.60 10.25
C VAL A 287 8.09 -11.52 9.43
N GLN A 288 8.44 -11.86 8.19
CA GLN A 288 8.99 -10.92 7.22
C GLN A 288 7.87 -10.14 6.51
N VAL A 289 8.00 -8.81 6.47
CA VAL A 289 7.04 -7.92 5.81
C VAL A 289 7.65 -7.33 4.53
N ILE A 290 7.00 -7.61 3.40
CA ILE A 290 7.40 -7.12 2.08
C ILE A 290 6.33 -6.17 1.54
N CYS A 291 6.73 -4.99 1.10
CA CYS A 291 5.86 -4.04 0.43
C CYS A 291 6.12 -4.04 -1.07
N LEU A 292 5.06 -4.04 -1.88
CA LEU A 292 5.13 -3.87 -3.33
C LEU A 292 4.39 -2.59 -3.70
N ASP A 293 5.06 -1.66 -4.36
CA ASP A 293 4.43 -0.45 -4.87
C ASP A 293 5.16 0.00 -6.14
N LEU A 294 4.53 0.82 -6.97
CA LEU A 294 5.15 1.42 -8.16
C LEU A 294 5.32 2.95 -8.01
N ASN A 295 4.77 3.54 -6.94
CA ASN A 295 4.89 4.94 -6.62
C ASN A 295 6.18 5.22 -5.87
N SER A 296 7.07 6.01 -6.49
CA SER A 296 8.38 6.33 -5.94
C SER A 296 8.34 7.08 -4.60
N ALA A 297 7.28 7.83 -4.31
CA ALA A 297 7.10 8.50 -3.03
C ALA A 297 6.88 7.49 -1.88
N VAL A 298 6.02 6.50 -2.13
CA VAL A 298 5.76 5.41 -1.19
C VAL A 298 7.02 4.59 -0.97
N ILE A 299 7.69 4.19 -2.05
CA ILE A 299 8.95 3.43 -2.00
C ILE A 299 10.03 4.19 -1.20
N THR A 300 10.19 5.49 -1.46
CA THR A 300 11.15 6.34 -0.75
C THR A 300 10.83 6.42 0.73
N HIS A 301 9.56 6.60 1.09
CA HIS A 301 9.12 6.66 2.48
C HIS A 301 9.37 5.36 3.23
N VAL A 302 9.01 4.21 2.64
CA VAL A 302 9.21 2.89 3.24
C VAL A 302 10.71 2.55 3.35
N THR A 303 11.51 2.92 2.35
CA THR A 303 12.97 2.75 2.41
C THR A 303 13.58 3.58 3.54
N LYS A 304 13.15 4.83 3.68
CA LYS A 304 13.60 5.75 4.73
C LYS A 304 13.22 5.25 6.12
N LEU A 305 11.97 4.83 6.33
CA LEU A 305 11.53 4.33 7.64
C LEU A 305 12.28 3.05 8.02
N ALA A 306 12.56 2.16 7.07
CA ALA A 306 13.35 0.96 7.34
C ALA A 306 14.80 1.29 7.71
N GLY A 307 15.39 2.28 7.05
CA GLY A 307 16.71 2.82 7.42
C GLY A 307 16.74 3.42 8.84
N LEU A 308 15.70 4.17 9.22
CA LEU A 308 15.54 4.70 10.58
C LEU A 308 15.40 3.58 11.61
N GLY A 309 14.64 2.52 11.30
CA GLY A 309 14.51 1.32 12.13
C GLY A 309 15.85 0.64 12.37
N ARG A 310 16.65 0.43 11.31
CA ARG A 310 18.01 -0.13 11.42
C ARG A 310 18.94 0.74 12.27
N ALA A 311 18.70 2.06 12.31
CA ALA A 311 19.40 2.99 13.19
C ALA A 311 18.81 3.05 14.63
N GLY A 312 17.91 2.13 14.99
CA GLY A 312 17.31 2.06 16.32
C GLY A 312 16.26 3.14 16.60
N ARG A 313 15.77 3.84 15.57
CA ARG A 313 14.78 4.92 15.75
C ARG A 313 13.36 4.39 15.60
N PRO A 314 12.46 4.68 16.57
CA PRO A 314 11.07 4.25 16.46
C PRO A 314 10.36 5.03 15.35
N TYR A 315 9.32 4.41 14.80
CA TYR A 315 8.44 5.04 13.83
C TYR A 315 7.12 5.43 14.49
N THR A 316 6.96 6.72 14.78
CA THR A 316 5.75 7.21 15.46
C THR A 316 4.67 7.55 14.44
N VAL A 317 3.57 6.81 14.48
CA VAL A 317 2.37 7.07 13.67
C VAL A 317 1.33 7.83 14.48
N GLN A 318 0.64 8.75 13.82
CA GLN A 318 -0.48 9.51 14.37
C GLN A 318 -1.80 8.90 13.89
N LEU A 319 -2.75 8.76 14.79
CA LEU A 319 -4.01 8.08 14.57
C LEU A 319 -5.15 9.03 14.95
N PRO A 320 -5.41 10.04 14.11
CA PRO A 320 -6.55 10.91 14.31
C PRO A 320 -7.86 10.11 14.15
N ARG A 321 -8.90 10.56 14.84
CA ARG A 321 -10.26 10.07 14.70
C ARG A 321 -11.21 11.24 14.89
N ASP A 322 -12.12 11.42 13.96
CA ASP A 322 -13.26 12.30 14.13
C ASP A 322 -14.34 11.61 14.98
N PRO A 323 -14.70 12.12 16.17
CA PRO A 323 -15.84 11.61 16.92
C PRO A 323 -17.18 11.73 16.16
N GLN A 324 -17.30 12.65 15.21
CA GLN A 324 -18.51 12.87 14.41
C GLN A 324 -18.64 11.88 13.25
N ALA A 325 -17.58 11.13 12.91
CA ALA A 325 -17.64 10.12 11.85
C ALA A 325 -18.41 8.83 12.26
N GLU A 326 -19.01 8.81 13.46
CA GLU A 326 -19.86 7.74 13.98
C GLU A 326 -19.28 6.33 13.79
N TRP A 327 -17.98 6.15 14.07
CA TRP A 327 -17.35 4.84 13.99
C TRP A 327 -18.06 3.84 14.92
N SER A 328 -18.25 2.61 14.44
CA SER A 328 -18.86 1.52 15.18
C SER A 328 -18.01 1.18 16.42
N PRO A 329 -18.61 0.63 17.50
CA PRO A 329 -17.84 0.24 18.68
C PRO A 329 -16.66 -0.70 18.38
N PRO A 330 -16.78 -1.70 17.49
CA PRO A 330 -15.64 -2.52 17.05
C PRO A 330 -14.55 -1.71 16.34
N ALA A 331 -14.89 -0.78 15.44
CA ALA A 331 -13.90 0.07 14.76
C ALA A 331 -13.16 0.99 15.75
N ILE A 332 -13.87 1.55 16.73
CA ILE A 332 -13.26 2.32 17.83
C ILE A 332 -12.33 1.43 18.66
N SER A 333 -12.74 0.20 18.96
CA SER A 333 -11.92 -0.76 19.71
C SER A 333 -10.63 -1.05 18.95
N TYR A 334 -10.71 -1.32 17.66
CA TYR A 334 -9.54 -1.52 16.80
C TYR A 334 -8.60 -0.31 16.79
N TRP A 335 -9.16 0.90 16.66
CA TRP A 335 -8.38 2.14 16.74
C TRP A 335 -7.68 2.31 18.09
N LYS A 336 -8.28 1.88 19.20
CA LYS A 336 -7.65 1.91 20.53
C LYS A 336 -6.53 0.88 20.66
N SER A 337 -6.72 -0.32 20.12
CA SER A 337 -5.82 -1.45 20.33
C SER A 337 -4.65 -1.53 19.35
N PHE A 338 -4.74 -0.91 18.17
CA PHE A 338 -3.65 -0.92 17.19
C PHE A 338 -2.34 -0.42 17.83
N GLY A 339 -1.21 -1.06 17.58
CA GLY A 339 0.09 -0.70 18.14
C GLY A 339 0.41 -1.27 19.53
N GLU A 340 -0.50 -2.03 20.16
CA GLU A 340 -0.25 -2.62 21.49
C GLU A 340 0.81 -3.72 21.46
N ILE A 341 0.92 -4.45 20.34
CA ILE A 341 1.90 -5.54 20.17
C ILE A 341 3.21 -4.98 19.63
N LEU A 342 3.14 -4.24 18.53
CA LEU A 342 4.34 -3.80 17.79
C LEU A 342 5.00 -2.54 18.35
N GLY A 343 4.34 -1.84 19.26
CA GLY A 343 4.71 -0.50 19.67
C GLY A 343 4.45 -0.21 21.13
N SER A 344 4.41 1.08 21.43
CA SER A 344 3.93 1.62 22.69
C SER A 344 3.21 2.94 22.44
N SER A 345 2.35 3.34 23.38
CA SER A 345 1.73 4.66 23.34
C SER A 345 2.81 5.76 23.27
N ALA A 346 2.58 6.74 22.41
CA ALA A 346 3.38 7.95 22.30
C ALA A 346 2.50 9.18 22.50
N LYS A 347 3.11 10.32 22.83
CA LYS A 347 2.39 11.59 22.93
C LYS A 347 1.88 11.98 21.53
N PRO A 348 0.55 12.13 21.33
CA PRO A 348 0.03 12.60 20.05
C PRO A 348 0.44 14.05 19.79
N LEU A 349 0.57 14.39 18.51
CA LEU A 349 0.76 15.77 18.09
C LEU A 349 -0.50 16.59 18.39
N PRO A 350 -0.36 17.91 18.68
CA PRO A 350 -1.51 18.75 18.96
C PRO A 350 -2.43 18.83 17.74
N VAL A 351 -3.72 18.60 17.96
CA VAL A 351 -4.75 18.74 16.93
C VAL A 351 -5.08 20.23 16.75
N PRO A 352 -5.02 20.79 15.54
CA PRO A 352 -5.46 22.14 15.27
C PRO A 352 -6.89 22.41 15.76
N ALA A 353 -7.12 23.56 16.40
CA ALA A 353 -8.45 23.94 16.89
C ALA A 353 -9.51 24.01 15.78
N THR A 354 -9.08 24.27 14.53
CA THR A 354 -9.93 24.29 13.34
C THR A 354 -10.52 22.93 12.97
N LEU A 355 -10.01 21.82 13.54
CA LEU A 355 -10.51 20.46 13.34
C LEU A 355 -11.54 20.02 14.38
N GLY A 356 -12.07 20.94 15.20
CA GLY A 356 -13.39 20.80 15.80
C GLY A 356 -13.66 19.51 16.60
N GLY A 357 -12.73 19.11 17.49
CA GLY A 357 -12.93 17.96 18.38
C GLY A 357 -12.36 16.63 17.89
N VAL A 358 -11.63 16.62 16.77
CA VAL A 358 -10.79 15.48 16.38
C VAL A 358 -9.89 15.07 17.54
N VAL A 359 -9.91 13.78 17.86
CA VAL A 359 -9.04 13.19 18.88
C VAL A 359 -7.89 12.46 18.20
N ALA A 360 -6.71 12.46 18.82
CA ALA A 360 -5.54 11.78 18.26
C ALA A 360 -4.90 10.85 19.28
N ARG A 361 -4.47 9.69 18.81
CA ARG A 361 -3.55 8.79 19.49
C ARG A 361 -2.25 8.73 18.71
N ALA A 362 -1.14 8.40 19.36
CA ALA A 362 0.09 8.07 18.66
C ALA A 362 0.66 6.75 19.18
N VAL A 363 1.29 6.03 18.26
CA VAL A 363 1.98 4.77 18.53
C VAL A 363 3.40 4.90 18.04
N ALA A 364 4.37 4.66 18.92
CA ALA A 364 5.77 4.49 18.55
C ALA A 364 6.01 3.02 18.20
N ILE A 365 6.02 2.69 16.91
CA ILE A 365 6.35 1.34 16.44
C ILE A 365 7.84 1.09 16.70
N ARG A 366 8.14 -0.08 17.29
CA ARG A 366 9.50 -0.39 17.71
C ARG A 366 10.44 -0.54 16.50
N PRO A 367 11.72 -0.12 16.64
CA PRO A 367 12.66 -0.08 15.52
C PRO A 367 12.89 -1.45 14.85
N GLN A 368 12.83 -2.56 15.59
CA GLN A 368 13.04 -3.88 14.98
C GLN A 368 12.00 -4.21 13.90
N TYR A 369 10.73 -3.84 14.10
CA TYR A 369 9.69 -4.16 13.12
C TYR A 369 9.82 -3.30 11.87
N THR A 370 10.25 -2.04 12.01
CA THR A 370 10.48 -1.15 10.85
C THR A 370 11.77 -1.53 10.11
N ALA A 371 12.81 -1.97 10.83
CA ALA A 371 14.10 -2.38 10.26
C ALA A 371 13.99 -3.54 9.27
N HIS A 372 13.04 -4.44 9.49
CA HIS A 372 12.80 -5.66 8.70
C HIS A 372 11.81 -5.47 7.54
N VAL A 373 11.18 -4.29 7.41
CA VAL A 373 10.33 -4.00 6.24
C VAL A 373 11.20 -3.86 5.00
N GLN A 374 10.84 -4.61 3.97
CA GLN A 374 11.42 -4.50 2.63
C GLN A 374 10.41 -3.87 1.69
N VAL A 375 10.87 -3.15 0.69
CA VAL A 375 10.01 -2.57 -0.35
C VAL A 375 10.63 -2.78 -1.72
N TYR A 376 9.80 -3.11 -2.69
CA TYR A 376 10.19 -3.34 -4.07
C TYR A 376 9.34 -2.50 -5.02
N ASP A 377 10.01 -1.89 -6.00
CA ASP A 377 9.36 -1.20 -7.12
C ASP A 377 8.78 -2.24 -8.08
N ALA A 378 7.50 -2.52 -7.95
CA ALA A 378 6.82 -3.52 -8.77
C ALA A 378 5.40 -3.07 -9.12
N ASN A 379 5.11 -3.08 -10.42
CA ASN A 379 3.75 -2.99 -10.92
C ASN A 379 3.11 -4.38 -10.91
N ILE A 380 2.17 -4.62 -10.00
CA ILE A 380 1.59 -5.96 -9.78
C ILE A 380 0.90 -6.56 -11.01
N VAL A 381 0.43 -5.74 -11.96
CA VAL A 381 -0.23 -6.25 -13.18
C VAL A 381 0.76 -6.61 -14.30
N ALA A 382 2.01 -6.16 -14.19
CA ALA A 382 3.01 -6.28 -15.25
C ALA A 382 4.29 -7.02 -14.82
N GLN A 383 4.66 -6.91 -13.56
CA GLN A 383 5.93 -7.34 -13.01
C GLN A 383 5.73 -8.29 -11.84
N THR A 384 6.73 -9.12 -11.61
CA THR A 384 6.72 -10.10 -10.53
C THR A 384 8.05 -10.18 -9.82
N LEU A 385 8.00 -10.63 -8.58
CA LEU A 385 9.17 -11.03 -7.82
C LEU A 385 9.50 -12.48 -8.16
N ASN A 386 10.72 -12.71 -8.61
CA ASN A 386 11.27 -14.04 -8.76
C ASN A 386 11.72 -14.54 -7.39
N LEU A 387 10.81 -15.24 -6.71
CA LEU A 387 11.06 -15.81 -5.39
C LEU A 387 11.68 -17.20 -5.55
N PRO A 388 12.74 -17.54 -4.77
CA PRO A 388 13.26 -18.90 -4.73
C PRO A 388 12.17 -19.89 -4.31
N PRO A 389 12.25 -21.17 -4.74
CA PRO A 389 11.32 -22.21 -4.30
C PRO A 389 11.22 -22.24 -2.75
N GLY A 390 9.98 -22.29 -2.24
CA GLY A 390 9.70 -22.28 -0.80
C GLY A 390 9.83 -20.91 -0.11
N GLN A 391 10.10 -19.83 -0.85
CA GLN A 391 10.13 -18.46 -0.33
C GLN A 391 8.96 -17.59 -0.81
N GLY A 392 7.84 -18.22 -1.16
CA GLY A 392 6.59 -17.53 -1.45
C GLY A 392 6.01 -16.83 -0.22
N PHE A 393 4.90 -16.13 -0.42
CA PHE A 393 4.15 -15.47 0.63
C PHE A 393 3.07 -16.40 1.20
N ASP A 394 2.84 -16.30 2.50
CA ASP A 394 1.74 -16.99 3.18
C ASP A 394 0.49 -16.11 3.21
N LEU A 395 0.67 -14.78 3.16
CA LEU A 395 -0.40 -13.79 3.06
C LEU A 395 -0.01 -12.67 2.11
N VAL A 396 -0.88 -12.33 1.17
CA VAL A 396 -0.80 -11.15 0.30
C VAL A 396 -2.05 -10.30 0.52
N VAL A 397 -1.87 -9.01 0.79
CA VAL A 397 -2.96 -8.04 0.96
C VAL A 397 -2.86 -6.96 -0.12
N ALA A 398 -3.98 -6.67 -0.81
CA ALA A 398 -4.07 -5.60 -1.81
C ALA A 398 -5.39 -4.83 -1.65
N THR A 399 -5.47 -3.91 -0.69
CA THR A 399 -6.67 -3.09 -0.48
C THR A 399 -6.63 -1.81 -1.29
N ASN A 400 -7.70 -1.49 -2.00
CA ASN A 400 -7.85 -0.31 -2.85
C ASN A 400 -6.79 -0.22 -3.97
N VAL A 401 -6.20 -1.35 -4.35
CA VAL A 401 -5.20 -1.41 -5.43
C VAL A 401 -5.83 -1.86 -6.73
N LEU A 402 -6.55 -2.99 -6.73
CA LEU A 402 -6.98 -3.62 -7.97
C LEU A 402 -8.13 -2.88 -8.68
N VAL A 403 -8.81 -1.98 -7.97
CA VAL A 403 -9.84 -1.06 -8.50
C VAL A 403 -9.32 -0.07 -9.56
N TYR A 404 -8.01 0.11 -9.66
CA TYR A 404 -7.37 1.00 -10.65
C TYR A 404 -7.12 0.36 -12.02
N TYR A 405 -7.50 -0.90 -12.21
CA TYR A 405 -7.19 -1.69 -13.38
C TYR A 405 -8.45 -2.27 -14.01
N ASP A 406 -8.39 -2.51 -15.32
CA ASP A 406 -9.45 -3.21 -16.03
C ASP A 406 -9.52 -4.70 -15.63
N ARG A 407 -10.55 -5.42 -16.08
CA ARG A 407 -10.76 -6.83 -15.70
C ARG A 407 -9.66 -7.78 -16.18
N PHE A 408 -9.04 -7.52 -17.33
CA PHE A 408 -7.94 -8.35 -17.83
C PHE A 408 -6.68 -8.14 -16.99
N GLN A 409 -6.36 -6.88 -16.70
CA GLN A 409 -5.27 -6.53 -15.79
C GLN A 409 -5.49 -7.07 -14.37
N GLN A 410 -6.72 -7.06 -13.86
CA GLN A 410 -7.06 -7.70 -12.58
C GLN A 410 -6.80 -9.22 -12.63
N ALA A 411 -7.19 -9.90 -13.71
CA ALA A 411 -6.91 -11.33 -13.89
C ALA A 411 -5.40 -11.62 -13.98
N LEU A 412 -4.61 -10.75 -14.64
CA LEU A 412 -3.14 -10.82 -14.66
C LEU A 412 -2.56 -10.66 -13.25
N ALA A 413 -3.05 -9.69 -12.47
CA ALA A 413 -2.63 -9.48 -11.08
C ALA A 413 -2.92 -10.73 -10.23
N MET A 414 -4.11 -11.31 -10.36
CA MET A 414 -4.51 -12.51 -9.64
C MET A 414 -3.58 -13.69 -9.95
N ALA A 415 -3.32 -13.96 -11.24
CA ALA A 415 -2.40 -15.03 -11.66
C ALA A 415 -0.96 -14.77 -11.15
N ASN A 416 -0.50 -13.52 -11.20
CA ASN A 416 0.80 -13.12 -10.69
C ASN A 416 0.92 -13.31 -9.17
N ILE A 417 -0.10 -12.90 -8.41
CA ILE A 417 -0.18 -13.08 -6.96
C ILE A 417 -0.17 -14.58 -6.62
N ALA A 418 -0.93 -15.40 -7.35
CA ALA A 418 -0.96 -16.85 -7.16
C ALA A 418 0.43 -17.49 -7.30
N ARG A 419 1.25 -17.00 -8.24
CA ARG A 419 2.64 -17.46 -8.43
C ARG A 419 3.58 -17.02 -7.30
N MET A 420 3.30 -15.90 -6.65
CA MET A 420 4.11 -15.41 -5.53
C MET A 420 3.69 -15.99 -4.18
N LEU A 421 2.50 -16.62 -4.09
CA LEU A 421 2.03 -17.31 -2.89
C LEU A 421 2.64 -18.71 -2.76
N ASN A 422 2.89 -19.14 -1.53
CA ASN A 422 3.09 -20.55 -1.21
C ASN A 422 1.77 -21.33 -1.43
N PRO A 423 1.81 -22.65 -1.71
CA PRO A 423 0.62 -23.50 -1.66
C PRO A 423 -0.12 -23.33 -0.33
N GLY A 424 -1.44 -23.13 -0.39
CA GLY A 424 -2.27 -22.82 0.78
C GLY A 424 -2.22 -21.37 1.27
N GLY A 425 -1.33 -20.53 0.71
CA GLY A 425 -1.23 -19.11 1.04
C GLY A 425 -2.50 -18.32 0.69
N ILE A 426 -2.70 -17.19 1.36
CA ILE A 426 -3.93 -16.41 1.30
C ILE A 426 -3.73 -15.11 0.55
N PHE A 427 -4.67 -14.77 -0.31
CA PHE A 427 -4.79 -13.46 -0.92
C PHE A 427 -6.07 -12.75 -0.45
N LEU A 428 -5.92 -11.52 0.06
CA LEU A 428 -7.00 -10.63 0.48
C LEU A 428 -7.04 -9.38 -0.41
N ALA A 429 -8.21 -9.03 -0.90
CA ALA A 429 -8.51 -7.75 -1.54
C ALA A 429 -9.85 -7.21 -1.03
N ASN A 430 -10.10 -5.91 -1.12
CA ASN A 430 -11.36 -5.28 -0.66
C ASN A 430 -12.23 -4.76 -1.82
N ASN A 431 -12.00 -5.25 -3.03
CA ASN A 431 -12.83 -4.97 -4.20
C ASN A 431 -13.19 -6.27 -4.93
N VAL A 432 -14.32 -6.27 -5.63
CA VAL A 432 -14.76 -7.44 -6.40
C VAL A 432 -13.81 -7.67 -7.57
N LEU A 433 -13.25 -8.88 -7.64
CA LEU A 433 -12.33 -9.34 -8.67
C LEU A 433 -13.06 -10.14 -9.76
N PRO A 434 -12.52 -10.24 -11.00
CA PRO A 434 -13.18 -10.94 -12.10
C PRO A 434 -13.35 -12.41 -11.76
N ALA A 435 -14.44 -13.03 -12.20
CA ALA A 435 -14.61 -14.49 -12.13
C ALA A 435 -13.76 -15.24 -13.17
N ARG A 436 -13.38 -14.57 -14.27
CA ARG A 436 -12.51 -15.13 -15.32
C ARG A 436 -11.04 -14.95 -14.94
N HIS A 437 -10.53 -15.84 -14.09
CA HIS A 437 -9.12 -15.89 -13.68
C HIS A 437 -8.62 -17.34 -13.63
N THR A 438 -7.31 -17.54 -13.53
CA THR A 438 -6.73 -18.89 -13.47
C THR A 438 -7.21 -19.64 -12.22
N ASN A 439 -7.27 -20.97 -12.34
CA ASN A 439 -7.74 -21.86 -11.26
C ASN A 439 -6.75 -22.00 -10.10
N ASP A 440 -5.61 -21.29 -10.13
CA ASP A 440 -4.59 -21.29 -9.08
C ASP A 440 -5.06 -20.65 -7.78
N LEU A 441 -6.06 -19.76 -7.85
CA LEU A 441 -6.69 -19.15 -6.70
C LEU A 441 -8.09 -19.71 -6.52
N GLU A 442 -8.30 -20.39 -5.40
CA GLU A 442 -9.62 -20.83 -4.95
C GLU A 442 -10.29 -19.70 -4.16
N TYR A 443 -11.45 -19.24 -4.60
CA TYR A 443 -12.27 -18.34 -3.79
C TYR A 443 -12.83 -19.09 -2.57
N ILE A 444 -12.50 -18.64 -1.35
CA ILE A 444 -12.92 -19.30 -0.12
C ILE A 444 -13.91 -18.47 0.72
N GLY A 445 -14.18 -17.23 0.31
CA GLY A 445 -15.27 -16.44 0.88
C GLY A 445 -15.08 -14.93 0.80
N ARG A 446 -16.06 -14.23 1.37
CA ARG A 446 -16.10 -12.78 1.51
C ARG A 446 -16.59 -12.42 2.91
N ARG A 447 -16.11 -11.29 3.42
CA ARG A 447 -16.62 -10.67 4.65
C ARG A 447 -16.85 -9.18 4.44
N THR A 448 -18.09 -8.75 4.66
CA THR A 448 -18.44 -7.33 4.76
C THR A 448 -18.20 -6.86 6.19
N THR A 449 -17.44 -5.78 6.35
CA THR A 449 -17.17 -5.16 7.64
C THR A 449 -17.62 -3.72 7.62
N ALA A 450 -18.65 -3.40 8.43
CA ALA A 450 -19.14 -2.04 8.57
C ALA A 450 -18.27 -1.22 9.55
N TYR A 451 -17.91 -0.02 9.13
CA TYR A 451 -17.20 0.96 9.96
C TYR A 451 -18.13 1.86 10.73
N THR A 452 -19.38 1.99 10.33
CA THR A 452 -20.42 2.76 11.02
C THR A 452 -21.60 1.85 11.41
N PRO A 453 -22.37 2.18 12.47
CA PRO A 453 -23.56 1.42 12.85
C PRO A 453 -24.61 1.32 11.74
N SER A 454 -24.71 2.35 10.88
CA SER A 454 -25.64 2.37 9.73
C SER A 454 -25.28 1.35 8.64
N GLY A 455 -24.06 0.82 8.62
CA GLY A 455 -23.57 -0.01 7.53
C GLY A 455 -23.30 0.74 6.22
N ALA A 456 -23.49 2.06 6.19
CA ALA A 456 -23.30 2.88 4.99
C ALA A 456 -21.83 3.04 4.58
N TYR A 457 -20.90 2.77 5.51
CA TYR A 457 -19.47 2.81 5.26
C TYR A 457 -18.80 1.54 5.81
N GLY A 458 -17.92 0.94 5.02
CA GLY A 458 -17.29 -0.34 5.31
C GLY A 458 -16.48 -0.83 4.13
N ASP A 459 -15.85 -2.00 4.29
CA ASP A 459 -15.17 -2.72 3.21
C ASP A 459 -15.71 -4.14 3.05
N ASP A 460 -15.63 -4.62 1.82
CA ASP A 460 -15.93 -5.98 1.42
C ASP A 460 -14.66 -6.73 1.10
N VAL A 461 -14.13 -7.48 2.07
CA VAL A 461 -12.90 -8.25 1.87
C VAL A 461 -13.23 -9.59 1.24
N VAL A 462 -12.67 -9.85 0.06
CA VAL A 462 -12.68 -11.15 -0.62
C VAL A 462 -11.41 -11.93 -0.31
N VAL A 463 -11.56 -13.25 -0.20
CA VAL A 463 -10.50 -14.16 0.22
C VAL A 463 -10.29 -15.25 -0.81
N TYR A 464 -9.05 -15.40 -1.24
CA TYR A 464 -8.61 -16.48 -2.10
C TYR A 464 -7.50 -17.29 -1.43
N ARG A 465 -7.45 -18.59 -1.71
CA ARG A 465 -6.38 -19.50 -1.29
C ARG A 465 -5.63 -20.00 -2.52
N ARG A 466 -4.30 -20.00 -2.46
CA ARG A 466 -3.46 -20.65 -3.47
C ARG A 466 -3.68 -22.16 -3.41
N ARG A 467 -4.12 -22.76 -4.52
CA ARG A 467 -4.23 -24.22 -4.68
C ARG A 467 -2.88 -24.90 -4.71
#